data_AF-A0A947HVE0-F1
#
_entry.id   AF-A0A947HVE0-F1
#
_cell.length_a   1.000
_cell.length_b   1.000
_cell.length_c   1.000
_cell.angle_alpha   90.00
_cell.angle_beta   90.00
_cell.angle_gamma   90.00
#
_symmetry.space_group_name_H-M   'P 1'
#
loop_
_entity.id
_entity.type
_entity.pdbx_description
1 polymer ?
#
loop_
_entity_poly.entity_id
_entity_poly.type
_entity_poly.pdbx_seq_one_letter_code
_entity_poly.pdbx_strand_id
1 'polypeptide(L)' 'MSDYGIIRTFNSAAEDLLGFNADEVIGSRSPIDFHEPDEVAARARVISDELGRLVDNGFDVLAAKARLGLPEVLFD' A
#
# COMPACT_ATOMS: atom_id res chain seq x y z
N MET A 1 -8.33 -10.66 10.24
CA MET A 1 -8.35 -10.30 8.81
C MET A 1 -8.10 -8.82 8.75
N SER A 2 -6.85 -8.42 8.53
CA SER A 2 -6.51 -7.03 8.26
C SER A 2 -7.20 -6.64 6.96
N ASP A 3 -7.90 -5.50 6.95
CA ASP A 3 -8.52 -4.97 5.75
C ASP A 3 -7.49 -4.89 4.63
N TYR A 4 -7.78 -5.51 3.49
CA TYR A 4 -6.91 -5.48 2.31
C TYR A 4 -6.77 -4.07 1.71
N GLY A 5 -7.38 -3.04 2.28
CA GLY A 5 -7.31 -1.68 1.77
C GLY A 5 -7.91 -1.56 0.37
N ILE A 6 -9.18 -1.93 0.22
CA ILE A 6 -9.82 -1.96 -1.10
C ILE A 6 -9.99 -0.55 -1.67
N ILE A 7 -9.57 -0.38 -2.93
CA ILE A 7 -9.66 0.88 -3.66
C ILE A 7 -11.12 1.24 -3.90
N ARG A 8 -11.49 2.49 -3.59
CA ARG A 8 -12.86 3.02 -3.78
C ARG A 8 -12.95 4.09 -4.86
N THR A 9 -11.84 4.69 -5.22
CA THR A 9 -11.75 5.73 -6.24
C THR A 9 -10.48 5.51 -7.05
N PHE A 10 -10.59 5.68 -8.36
CA PHE A 10 -9.47 5.54 -9.29
C PHE A 10 -9.69 6.58 -10.39
N ASN A 11 -8.77 7.54 -10.52
CA ASN A 11 -8.94 8.67 -11.46
C ASN A 11 -8.35 8.33 -12.83
N SER A 12 -8.71 9.11 -13.85
CA SER A 12 -8.22 8.88 -15.22
C SER A 12 -6.70 8.89 -15.35
N ALA A 13 -6.01 9.72 -14.56
CA ALA A 13 -4.55 9.74 -14.54
C ALA A 13 -3.95 8.42 -14.03
N ALA A 14 -4.58 7.76 -13.06
CA ALA A 14 -4.15 6.45 -12.58
C ALA A 14 -4.46 5.33 -13.57
N GLU A 15 -5.57 5.44 -14.32
CA GLU A 15 -5.88 4.54 -15.44
C GLU A 15 -4.78 4.59 -16.50
N ASP A 16 -4.39 5.79 -16.92
CA ASP A 16 -3.32 6.01 -17.90
C ASP A 16 -1.96 5.50 -17.39
N LEU A 17 -1.65 5.76 -16.12
CA LEU A 17 -0.36 5.41 -15.52
C LEU A 17 -0.18 3.90 -15.31
N LEU A 18 -1.24 3.24 -14.85
CA LEU A 18 -1.18 1.84 -14.42
C LEU A 18 -1.73 0.87 -15.47
N GLY A 19 -2.39 1.37 -16.51
CA GLY A 19 -2.93 0.55 -17.61
C GLY A 19 -4.15 -0.29 -17.21
N PHE A 20 -4.89 0.14 -16.20
CA PHE A 20 -6.13 -0.50 -15.74
C PHE A 20 -7.30 0.45 -15.88
N ASN A 21 -8.48 -0.06 -16.24
CA ASN A 21 -9.69 0.73 -16.14
C ASN A 21 -10.20 0.76 -14.69
N ALA A 22 -10.93 1.81 -14.33
CA ALA A 22 -11.45 2.02 -12.99
C ALA A 22 -12.41 0.89 -12.55
N ASP A 23 -13.16 0.28 -13.46
CA ASP A 23 -14.07 -0.84 -13.19
C ASP A 23 -13.33 -2.15 -12.87
N GLU A 24 -12.08 -2.31 -13.32
CA GLU A 24 -11.22 -3.46 -12.97
C GLU A 24 -10.59 -3.32 -11.58
N VAL A 25 -10.52 -2.10 -11.05
CA VAL A 25 -9.77 -1.76 -9.82
C VAL A 25 -10.72 -1.48 -8.65
N ILE A 26 -11.72 -0.62 -8.86
CA ILE A 26 -12.60 -0.14 -7.79
C ILE A 26 -13.41 -1.30 -7.21
N GLY A 27 -13.32 -1.50 -5.90
CA GLY A 27 -14.02 -2.57 -5.18
C GLY A 27 -13.36 -3.94 -5.26
N SER A 28 -12.31 -4.09 -6.08
CA SER A 28 -11.70 -5.39 -6.40
C SER A 28 -10.24 -5.50 -5.96
N ARG A 29 -9.45 -4.43 -6.13
CA ARG A 29 -8.00 -4.45 -5.88
C ARG A 29 -7.59 -3.63 -4.66
N SER A 30 -6.42 -3.96 -4.13
CA SER A 30 -5.69 -3.21 -3.11
C SER A 30 -4.57 -2.37 -3.73
N PRO A 31 -4.19 -1.21 -3.17
CA PRO A 31 -2.99 -0.49 -3.59
C PRO A 31 -1.72 -1.35 -3.53
N ILE A 32 -1.68 -2.35 -2.64
CA ILE A 32 -0.52 -3.25 -2.52
C ILE A 32 -0.32 -4.11 -3.76
N ASP A 33 -1.37 -4.34 -4.56
CA ASP A 33 -1.32 -5.18 -5.76
C ASP A 33 -0.51 -4.52 -6.90
N PHE A 34 -0.18 -3.24 -6.77
CA PHE A 34 0.63 -2.48 -7.75
C PHE A 34 2.13 -2.44 -7.40
N HIS A 35 2.56 -3.12 -6.33
CA HIS A 35 3.95 -3.12 -5.87
C HIS A 35 4.59 -4.50 -6.03
N GLU A 36 5.91 -4.54 -6.19
CA GLU A 36 6.62 -5.81 -6.24
C GLU A 36 6.66 -6.46 -4.84
N PRO A 37 6.42 -7.78 -4.71
CA PRO A 37 6.38 -8.45 -3.41
C PRO A 37 7.67 -8.28 -2.58
N ASP A 38 8.83 -8.25 -3.25
CA ASP A 38 10.13 -8.08 -2.59
C ASP A 38 10.32 -6.65 -2.06
N GLU A 39 9.82 -5.65 -2.79
CA GLU A 39 9.79 -4.26 -2.33
C GLU A 39 8.91 -4.12 -1.07
N VAL A 40 7.72 -4.72 -1.09
CA VAL A 40 6.80 -4.73 0.05
C VAL A 40 7.44 -5.41 1.27
N ALA A 41 8.09 -6.56 1.08
CA ALA A 41 8.76 -7.27 2.16
C ALA A 41 10.00 -6.53 2.70
N ALA A 42 10.72 -5.79 1.85
CA ALA A 42 11.80 -4.92 2.29
C ALA A 42 11.25 -3.76 3.13
N ARG A 43 10.19 -3.09 2.65
CA ARG A 43 9.58 -1.96 3.37
C ARG A 43 8.92 -2.39 4.68
N ALA A 44 8.27 -3.54 4.72
CA ALA A 44 7.69 -4.11 5.94
C ALA A 44 8.74 -4.26 7.05
N ARG A 45 9.95 -4.71 6.72
CA ARG A 45 11.07 -4.82 7.66
C ARG A 45 11.49 -3.46 8.20
N VAL A 46 11.69 -2.48 7.31
CA VAL A 46 12.05 -1.11 7.71
C VAL A 46 11.02 -0.50 8.65
N ILE A 47 9.73 -0.55 8.29
CA ILE A 47 8.68 0.01 9.13
C ILE A 47 8.55 -0.77 10.44
N SER A 48 8.77 -2.09 10.42
CA SER A 48 8.75 -2.88 11.66
C SER A 48 9.82 -2.43 12.64
N ASP A 49 11.03 -2.18 12.13
CA ASP A 49 12.16 -1.68 12.92
C ASP A 49 11.88 -0.26 13.44
N GLU A 50 11.35 0.64 12.60
CA GLU A 50 10.98 2.01 13.00
C GLU A 50 9.91 2.04 14.09
N LEU A 51 8.91 1.14 14.02
CA LEU A 51 7.79 1.11 14.95
C LEU A 51 8.02 0.21 16.18
N GLY A 52 9.12 -0.56 16.21
CA GLY A 52 9.41 -1.52 17.27
C GLY A 52 8.37 -2.65 17.38
N ARG A 53 7.65 -2.95 16.30
CA ARG A 53 6.63 -4.01 16.23
C ARG A 53 6.59 -4.61 14.83
N LEU A 54 6.19 -5.86 14.72
CA LEU A 54 6.01 -6.49 13.41
C LEU A 54 4.89 -5.80 12.61
N VAL A 55 5.17 -5.56 11.32
CA VAL A 55 4.20 -5.17 10.29
C VAL A 55 4.14 -6.28 9.26
N ASP A 56 2.94 -6.81 9.01
CA ASP A 56 2.73 -7.88 8.05
C ASP A 56 2.96 -7.41 6.61
N ASN A 57 3.47 -8.32 5.77
CA ASN A 57 3.59 -8.09 4.34
C ASN A 57 2.18 -7.97 3.74
N GLY A 58 1.80 -6.77 3.32
CA GLY A 58 0.45 -6.48 2.82
C GLY A 58 0.10 -5.00 2.93
N PHE A 59 -1.19 -4.69 2.93
CA PHE A 59 -1.68 -3.31 3.01
C PHE A 59 -1.19 -2.54 4.25
N ASP A 60 -0.92 -3.26 5.34
CA ASP A 60 -0.41 -2.67 6.58
C ASP A 60 0.96 -2.00 6.40
N VAL A 61 1.75 -2.40 5.41
CA VAL A 61 3.00 -1.72 5.06
C VAL A 61 2.74 -0.26 4.65
N LEU A 62 1.67 0.00 3.91
CA LEU A 62 1.31 1.35 3.46
C LEU A 62 0.58 2.15 4.56
N ALA A 63 -0.19 1.47 5.40
CA ALA A 63 -1.09 2.12 6.36
C ALA A 63 -0.50 2.28 7.78
N ALA A 64 0.52 1.51 8.17
CA ALA A 64 0.98 1.42 9.55
C ALA A 64 1.38 2.78 10.13
N LYS A 65 2.18 3.57 9.41
CA LYS A 65 2.63 4.90 9.86
C LYS A 65 1.52 5.94 9.79
N ALA A 66 0.73 5.94 8.72
CA ALA A 66 -0.42 6.82 8.56
C ALA A 66 -1.47 6.65 9.69
N ARG A 67 -1.74 5.41 10.12
CA ARG A 67 -2.64 5.12 11.25
C ARG A 67 -2.14 5.66 12.59
N LEU A 68 -0.84 5.94 12.70
CA LEU A 68 -0.23 6.57 13.86
C LEU A 68 -0.08 8.10 13.69
N GLY A 69 -0.57 8.67 12.58
CA GLY A 69 -0.38 10.08 12.24
C GLY A 69 1.07 10.44 11.91
N LEU A 70 1.90 9.44 11.60
CA LEU A 70 3.30 9.65 11.24
C LEU A 70 3.44 9.83 9.72
N PRO A 71 4.30 10.74 9.27
CA PRO A 71 4.57 10.91 7.86
C PRO A 71 5.30 9.68 7.29
N GLU A 72 4.93 9.31 6.07
CA GLU A 72 5.74 8.41 5.27
C GLU A 72 6.82 9.25 4.58
N VAL A 73 8.07 9.02 4.97
CA VAL A 73 9.23 9.56 4.27
C VAL A 73 9.67 8.48 3.28
N LEU A 74 9.34 8.70 2.00
CA LEU A 74 10.07 8.08 0.89
C LEU A 74 11.48 8.67 0.93
N PHE A 75 12.47 7.81 1.16
CA PHE A 75 13.86 8.19 0.96
C PHE A 75 14.18 8.05 -0.53
N ASP A 76 14.88 9.06 -1.04
CA ASP A 76 15.40 9.33 -2.39
C ASP A 76 15.47 8.17 -3.40
#